data_AF-A0A7C1NMF6-F1
#
_entry.id   AF-A0A7C1NMF6-F1
#
_cell.length_a   1.000
_cell.length_b   1.000
_cell.length_c   1.000
_cell.angle_alpha   90.00
_cell.angle_beta   90.00
_cell.angle_gamma   90.00
#
_symmetry.space_group_name_H-M   'P 1'
#
loop_
_entity.id
_entity.type
_entity.pdbx_description
1 polymer ?
#
loop_
_entity_poly.entity_id
_entity_poly.type
_entity_poly.pdbx_seq_one_letter_code
_entity_poly.pdbx_strand_id
1 'polypeptide(L)'
;MSKIRFDVERYQPLYTPIAILLGGLAVAAAIFVSGGLGGSPNVAGETDLPTDSGEPQIVEVSVDDDPVLGSADAPVTIIEFSDFQCPYCRIFWSDALPQIKSEYIDKGLARLVYRDLPLTLSLIHI
;
A
#
# COMPACT_ATOMS: atom_id res chain seq x y z
N MET A 1 -7.12 -49.24 -0.15
CA MET A 1 -6.69 -47.86 0.13
C MET A 1 -7.86 -47.00 0.65
N SER A 2 -8.43 -47.33 1.81
CA SER A 2 -9.62 -46.63 2.37
C SER A 2 -9.49 -46.26 3.87
N LYS A 3 -8.54 -46.87 4.61
CA LYS A 3 -8.38 -46.62 6.06
C LYS A 3 -7.76 -45.26 6.42
N ILE A 4 -6.96 -44.63 5.56
CA ILE A 4 -6.25 -43.37 5.87
C ILE A 4 -7.20 -42.16 5.93
N ARG A 5 -8.31 -42.18 5.19
CA ARG A 5 -9.26 -41.06 5.14
C ARG A 5 -10.04 -40.89 6.46
N PHE A 6 -10.27 -41.99 7.20
CA PHE A 6 -11.09 -41.98 8.42
C PHE A 6 -10.36 -41.46 9.66
N ASP A 7 -9.03 -41.58 9.71
CA ASP A 7 -8.23 -41.09 10.83
C ASP A 7 -8.11 -39.56 10.84
N VAL A 8 -8.11 -38.91 9.67
CA VAL A 8 -7.99 -37.44 9.58
C VAL A 8 -9.20 -36.75 10.22
N GLU A 9 -10.43 -37.21 9.96
CA GLU A 9 -11.66 -36.59 10.48
C GLU A 9 -11.79 -36.67 12.01
N ARG A 10 -11.32 -37.76 12.62
CA ARG A 10 -11.32 -37.95 14.09
C ARG A 10 -10.13 -37.26 14.76
N TYR A 11 -9.05 -37.04 14.02
CA TYR A 11 -7.82 -36.39 14.50
C TYR A 11 -7.89 -34.85 14.38
N GLN A 12 -8.72 -34.29 13.49
CA GLN A 12 -8.91 -32.84 13.31
C GLN A 12 -9.29 -32.02 14.57
N PRO A 13 -10.23 -32.44 15.45
CA PRO A 13 -10.60 -31.64 16.62
C PRO A 13 -9.56 -31.65 17.73
N LEU A 14 -8.64 -32.63 17.74
CA LEU A 14 -7.57 -32.74 18.74
C LEU A 14 -6.22 -32.23 18.20
N TYR A 15 -6.00 -32.29 16.88
CA TYR A 15 -4.81 -31.78 16.23
C TYR A 15 -4.74 -30.25 16.27
N THR A 16 -5.86 -29.55 16.11
CA THR A 16 -5.89 -28.08 16.18
C THR A 16 -5.47 -27.53 17.55
N PRO A 17 -6.00 -27.97 18.71
CA PRO A 17 -5.53 -27.49 20.01
C PRO A 17 -4.08 -27.93 20.30
N ILE A 18 -3.69 -29.15 19.91
CA ILE A 18 -2.30 -29.62 20.07
C ILE A 18 -1.33 -28.78 19.23
N ALA A 19 -1.67 -28.46 17.98
CA ALA A 19 -0.84 -27.65 17.09
C ALA A 19 -0.71 -26.21 17.61
N ILE A 20 -1.78 -25.63 18.16
CA ILE A 20 -1.73 -24.30 18.80
C ILE A 20 -0.82 -24.33 20.03
N LEU A 21 -0.93 -25.34 20.89
CA LEU A 21 -0.09 -25.47 22.08
C LEU A 21 1.39 -25.68 21.73
N LEU A 22 1.69 -26.56 20.78
CA LEU A 22 3.06 -26.81 20.33
C LEU A 22 3.65 -25.59 19.61
N GLY A 23 2.87 -24.92 18.78
CA GLY A 23 3.28 -23.68 18.11
C GLY A 23 3.55 -22.55 19.10
N GLY A 24 2.67 -22.36 20.09
CA GLY A 24 2.85 -21.37 21.15
C GLY A 24 4.10 -21.64 22.00
N LEU A 25 4.35 -22.89 22.36
CA LEU A 25 5.54 -23.29 23.11
C LEU A 25 6.82 -23.03 22.29
N ALA A 26 6.81 -23.34 20.99
CA ALA A 26 7.96 -23.10 20.11
C ALA A 26 8.26 -21.61 19.95
N VAL A 27 7.24 -20.76 19.79
CA VAL A 27 7.40 -19.30 19.71
C VAL A 27 7.91 -18.72 21.03
N ALA A 28 7.35 -19.15 22.17
CA ALA A 28 7.80 -18.69 23.49
C ALA A 28 9.25 -19.09 23.78
N ALA A 29 9.65 -20.33 23.43
CA ALA A 29 11.02 -20.80 23.55
C ALA A 29 11.96 -20.00 22.65
N ALA A 30 11.57 -19.70 21.41
CA ALA A 30 12.36 -18.86 20.51
C ALA A 30 12.57 -17.46 21.06
N ILE A 31 11.52 -16.81 21.59
CA ILE A 31 11.63 -15.48 22.21
C ILE A 31 12.57 -15.50 23.42
N PHE A 32 12.47 -16.53 24.27
CA PHE A 32 13.31 -16.66 25.47
C PHE A 32 14.79 -16.91 25.11
N VAL A 33 15.05 -17.81 24.16
CA VAL A 33 16.42 -18.11 23.67
C VAL A 33 17.04 -16.90 22.97
N SER A 34 16.23 -16.09 22.28
CA SER A 34 16.70 -14.88 21.56
C SER A 34 16.89 -13.66 22.48
N GLY A 35 16.67 -13.77 23.79
CA GLY A 35 16.76 -12.64 24.73
C GLY A 35 15.66 -11.58 24.53
N GLY A 36 14.54 -11.96 23.90
CA GLY A 36 13.49 -11.08 23.36
C GLY A 36 12.59 -10.36 24.37
N LEU A 37 13.01 -10.20 25.62
CA LEU A 37 12.37 -9.25 26.55
C LEU A 37 13.04 -7.86 26.51
N GLY A 38 14.12 -7.68 25.74
CA GLY A 38 14.79 -6.38 25.57
C GLY A 38 15.50 -6.15 24.23
N GLY A 39 15.37 -7.06 23.27
CA GLY A 39 16.03 -6.95 21.96
C GLY A 39 15.12 -6.31 20.92
N SER A 40 15.38 -5.04 20.60
CA SER A 40 14.80 -4.40 19.40
C SER A 40 15.27 -5.18 18.17
N PRO A 41 14.39 -5.58 17.24
CA PRO A 41 14.83 -6.16 15.99
C PRO A 41 15.61 -5.07 15.25
N ASN A 42 16.93 -5.21 15.21
CA ASN A 42 17.77 -4.39 14.35
C ASN A 42 17.38 -4.74 12.92
N VAL A 43 16.52 -3.92 12.31
CA VAL A 43 16.25 -3.92 10.88
C VAL A 43 17.53 -3.45 10.21
N ALA A 44 18.42 -4.41 9.93
CA ALA A 44 19.59 -4.19 9.09
C ALA A 44 19.09 -4.11 7.65
N GLY A 45 18.66 -2.91 7.26
CA GLY A 45 18.06 -2.68 5.94
C GLY A 45 17.43 -1.32 5.78
N GLU A 46 18.01 -0.27 6.36
CA GLU A 46 17.80 1.08 5.83
C GLU A 46 18.91 1.27 4.80
N THR A 47 18.62 0.99 3.54
CA THR A 47 19.41 1.53 2.44
C THR A 47 19.35 3.04 2.56
N ASP A 48 20.50 3.69 2.71
CA ASP A 48 20.66 5.15 2.66
C ASP A 48 19.92 5.70 1.43
N LEU A 49 18.67 6.15 1.66
CA LEU A 49 17.99 7.05 0.75
C LEU A 49 18.80 8.34 0.78
N PRO A 50 19.08 8.98 -0.37
CA PRO A 50 19.66 10.30 -0.38
C PRO A 50 18.78 11.19 0.50
N THR A 51 19.29 11.61 1.65
CA THR A 51 18.64 12.64 2.45
C THR A 51 18.91 13.94 1.70
N ASP A 52 18.04 14.23 0.75
CA ASP A 52 17.94 15.56 0.16
C ASP A 52 17.63 16.52 1.32
N SER A 53 18.67 17.23 1.75
CA SER A 53 18.64 18.20 2.84
C SER A 53 18.28 19.59 2.33
N GLY A 54 17.81 19.69 1.09
CA GLY A 54 17.27 20.92 0.53
C GLY A 54 16.03 21.39 1.29
N GLU A 55 15.97 22.68 1.61
CA GLU A 55 14.71 23.32 2.01
C GLU A 55 13.63 22.99 0.96
N PRO A 56 12.38 22.72 1.39
CA PRO A 56 11.31 22.35 0.47
C PRO A 56 11.14 23.43 -0.59
N GLN A 57 11.46 23.07 -1.83
CA GLN A 57 11.31 23.95 -2.98
C GLN A 57 9.83 24.05 -3.30
N ILE A 58 9.27 25.26 -3.19
CA ILE A 58 7.93 25.53 -3.72
C ILE A 58 8.05 25.59 -5.24
N VAL A 59 7.59 24.54 -5.90
CA VAL A 59 7.53 24.46 -7.36
C VAL A 59 6.13 24.88 -7.80
N GLU A 60 6.05 25.91 -8.64
CA GLU A 60 4.80 26.25 -9.32
C GLU A 60 4.54 25.23 -10.43
N VAL A 61 3.37 24.60 -10.40
CA VAL A 61 2.94 23.63 -11.39
C VAL A 61 1.76 24.23 -12.18
N SER A 62 1.92 24.41 -13.49
CA SER A 62 0.86 24.94 -14.35
C SER A 62 -0.28 23.93 -14.51
N VAL A 63 -1.49 24.45 -14.73
CA VAL A 63 -2.69 23.71 -15.10
C VAL A 63 -3.11 24.32 -16.44
N ASP A 64 -2.44 23.87 -17.49
CA ASP A 64 -2.61 24.40 -18.85
C ASP A 64 -3.86 23.76 -19.50
N ASP A 65 -3.68 23.04 -20.61
CA ASP A 65 -4.76 22.31 -21.31
C ASP A 65 -5.05 20.93 -20.68
N ASP A 66 -4.67 20.73 -19.42
CA ASP A 66 -4.85 19.47 -18.69
C ASP A 66 -6.34 19.15 -18.48
N PRO A 67 -6.77 17.86 -18.52
CA PRO A 67 -8.13 17.48 -18.21
C PRO A 67 -8.50 17.82 -16.75
N VAL A 68 -9.65 18.48 -16.58
CA VAL A 68 -10.15 18.91 -15.26
C VAL A 68 -11.48 18.28 -14.93
N LEU A 69 -11.61 17.82 -13.69
CA LEU A 69 -12.87 17.40 -13.07
C LEU A 69 -13.21 18.32 -11.90
N GLY A 70 -14.34 19.03 -11.99
CA GLY A 70 -14.83 19.94 -10.96
C GLY A 70 -15.02 21.37 -11.45
N SER A 71 -15.30 22.29 -10.52
CA SER A 71 -15.46 23.72 -10.83
C SER A 71 -14.12 24.38 -11.14
N ALA A 72 -14.08 25.26 -12.13
CA ALA A 72 -12.91 26.10 -12.41
C ALA A 72 -12.59 27.05 -11.24
N ASP A 73 -13.61 27.45 -10.48
CA ASP A 73 -13.52 28.40 -9.35
C ASP A 73 -13.26 27.71 -8.00
N ALA A 74 -13.00 26.38 -8.00
CA ALA A 74 -12.75 25.66 -6.75
C ALA A 74 -11.48 26.20 -6.05
N PRO A 75 -11.50 26.45 -4.73
CA PRO A 75 -10.40 27.09 -4.02
C PRO A 75 -9.16 26.18 -3.87
N VAL A 76 -9.32 24.86 -4.04
CA VAL A 76 -8.23 23.88 -3.96
C VAL A 76 -8.08 23.17 -5.30
N THR A 77 -6.83 23.07 -5.78
CA THR A 77 -6.49 22.29 -6.97
C THR A 77 -5.65 21.08 -6.56
N ILE A 78 -6.08 19.90 -6.96
CA ILE A 78 -5.34 18.64 -6.81
C ILE A 78 -4.81 18.27 -8.20
N ILE A 79 -3.49 18.11 -8.35
CA ILE A 79 -2.87 17.66 -9.60
C ILE A 79 -2.43 16.21 -9.39
N GLU A 80 -3.07 15.27 -10.09
CA GLU A 80 -2.71 13.86 -10.08
C GLU A 80 -1.79 13.55 -11.25
N PHE A 81 -0.55 13.16 -10.94
CA PHE A 81 0.38 12.59 -11.92
C PHE A 81 0.15 11.09 -11.99
N SER A 82 -0.25 10.58 -13.14
CA SER A 82 -0.82 9.24 -13.25
C SER A 82 -0.55 8.63 -14.63
N ASP A 83 -0.65 7.30 -14.71
CA ASP A 83 -0.39 6.52 -15.92
C ASP A 83 -1.50 5.49 -16.11
N PHE A 84 -2.00 5.34 -17.34
CA PHE A 84 -3.11 4.44 -17.64
C PHE A 84 -2.80 2.94 -17.43
N GLN A 85 -1.52 2.57 -17.44
CA GLN A 85 -1.00 1.22 -17.22
C GLN A 85 -0.64 0.96 -15.74
N CYS A 86 -0.60 1.99 -14.89
CA CYS A 86 -0.29 1.88 -13.47
C CYS A 86 -1.44 1.19 -12.69
N PRO A 87 -1.22 0.00 -12.07
CA PRO A 87 -2.28 -0.74 -11.38
C PRO A 87 -2.77 -0.05 -10.09
N TYR A 88 -1.91 0.70 -9.41
CA TYR A 88 -2.28 1.46 -8.21
C TYR A 88 -3.08 2.72 -8.55
N CYS A 89 -2.77 3.34 -9.69
CA CYS A 89 -3.51 4.48 -10.22
C CYS A 89 -4.95 4.04 -10.56
N ARG A 90 -5.13 2.86 -11.15
CA ARG A 90 -6.47 2.28 -11.32
C ARG A 90 -7.24 2.14 -9.99
N ILE A 91 -6.58 1.71 -8.91
CA ILE A 91 -7.21 1.59 -7.58
C ILE A 91 -7.63 2.96 -7.05
N PHE A 92 -6.79 4.00 -7.24
CA PHE A 92 -7.18 5.37 -6.89
C PHE A 92 -8.47 5.77 -7.61
N TRP A 93 -8.55 5.57 -8.93
CA TRP A 93 -9.73 5.92 -9.72
C TRP A 93 -10.98 5.10 -9.36
N SER A 94 -10.84 3.83 -8.96
CA SER A 94 -11.98 2.97 -8.61
C SER A 94 -12.46 3.14 -7.16
N ASP A 95 -11.54 3.39 -6.22
CA ASP A 95 -11.83 3.25 -4.79
C ASP A 95 -11.76 4.59 -4.05
N ALA A 96 -10.69 5.37 -4.26
CA ALA A 96 -10.45 6.62 -3.53
C ALA A 96 -11.17 7.82 -4.16
N LEU A 97 -11.09 7.95 -5.48
CA LEU A 97 -11.66 9.08 -6.22
C LEU A 97 -13.18 9.24 -5.99
N PRO A 98 -14.02 8.19 -5.93
CA PRO A 98 -15.45 8.37 -5.66
C PRO A 98 -15.72 9.11 -4.35
N GLN A 99 -14.95 8.83 -3.29
CA GLN A 99 -15.10 9.50 -2.00
C GLN A 99 -14.66 10.97 -2.11
N ILE A 100 -13.46 11.22 -2.66
CA ILE A 100 -12.93 12.57 -2.88
C ILE A 100 -13.89 13.41 -3.72
N LYS A 101 -14.44 12.80 -4.78
CA LYS A 101 -15.40 13.44 -5.67
C LYS A 101 -16.65 13.86 -4.90
N SER A 102 -17.24 12.95 -4.11
CA SER A 102 -18.46 13.23 -3.35
C SER A 102 -18.26 14.26 -2.25
N GLU A 103 -17.09 14.24 -1.59
CA GLU A 103 -16.85 15.04 -0.40
C GLU A 103 -16.33 16.45 -0.72
N TYR A 104 -15.62 16.62 -1.83
CA TYR A 104 -14.90 17.86 -2.16
C TYR A 104 -15.20 18.38 -3.56
N ILE A 105 -15.10 17.52 -4.59
CA ILE A 105 -15.21 17.98 -5.99
C ILE A 105 -16.65 18.41 -6.33
N ASP A 106 -17.62 17.56 -6.01
CA ASP A 106 -19.04 17.82 -6.29
C ASP A 106 -19.59 18.98 -5.45
N LYS A 107 -18.94 19.29 -4.32
CA LYS A 107 -19.26 20.44 -3.47
C LYS A 107 -18.56 21.73 -3.91
N GLY A 108 -17.77 21.69 -4.98
CA GLY A 108 -17.00 22.83 -5.49
C GLY A 108 -15.85 23.26 -4.59
N LEU A 109 -15.45 22.42 -3.62
CA LEU A 109 -14.35 22.71 -2.69
C LEU A 109 -12.98 22.40 -3.29
N ALA A 110 -12.92 21.44 -4.21
CA ALA A 110 -11.71 21.08 -4.93
C ALA A 110 -12.00 20.83 -6.41
N ARG A 111 -10.96 20.94 -7.23
CA ARG A 111 -10.93 20.42 -8.59
C ARG A 111 -9.75 19.47 -8.75
N LEU A 112 -9.94 18.42 -9.53
CA LEU A 112 -8.90 17.45 -9.87
C LEU A 112 -8.40 17.72 -11.29
N VAL A 113 -7.10 17.80 -11.44
CA VAL A 113 -6.39 17.96 -12.71
C VAL A 113 -5.60 16.68 -12.95
N TYR A 114 -5.81 16.04 -14.09
CA TYR A 114 -5.05 14.85 -14.49
C TYR A 114 -3.82 15.25 -15.31
N ARG A 115 -2.66 14.70 -14.96
CA ARG A 115 -1.40 14.89 -15.66
C ARG A 115 -0.83 13.52 -16.03
N ASP A 116 -0.62 13.30 -17.32
CA ASP A 116 0.02 12.06 -17.78
C ASP A 116 1.48 12.02 -17.29
N LEU A 117 1.83 10.94 -16.60
CA LEU A 117 3.19 10.62 -16.16
C LEU A 117 3.56 9.26 -16.73
N PRO A 118 3.93 9.18 -18.01
CA PRO A 118 4.17 7.90 -18.67
C PRO A 118 5.31 7.17 -17.97
N LEU A 119 5.00 6.00 -17.43
CA LEU A 119 5.97 5.13 -16.80
C LEU A 119 6.87 4.56 -17.89
N THR A 120 8.07 5.10 -17.99
CA THR A 120 9.14 4.43 -18.72
C THR A 120 9.51 3.17 -17.96
N LEU A 121 8.88 2.05 -18.29
CA LEU A 121 9.34 0.72 -17.89
C LEU A 121 10.67 0.47 -18.62
N SER A 122 11.77 1.04 -18.12
CA SER A 122 13.10 0.98 -18.73
C SER A 122 13.75 -0.40 -18.68
N LEU A 123 12.98 -1.47 -18.47
CA LEU A 123 13.40 -2.88 -18.47
C LEU A 123 12.85 -3.67 -19.68
N ILE A 124 12.61 -3.02 -20.81
CA ILE A 124 12.58 -3.67 -22.13
C ILE A 124 13.48 -2.86 -23.07
N HIS A 125 14.77 -2.82 -22.74
CA HIS A 125 15.79 -2.64 -23.77
C HIS A 125 16.09 -4.03 -24.32
N ILE A 126 15.71 -4.24 -25.59
CA ILE A 126 16.08 -5.36 -26.46
C ILE A 126 17.61 -5.54 -26.47
#